data_AF-A0A094I2X6-F1
#
_entry.id   AF-A0A094I2X6-F1
#
_cell.length_a   1.000
_cell.length_b   1.000
_cell.length_c   1.000
_cell.angle_alpha   90.00
_cell.angle_beta   90.00
_cell.angle_gamma   90.00
#
_symmetry.space_group_name_H-M   'P 1'
#
loop_
_entity.id
_entity.type
_entity.pdbx_description
1 polymer ?
#
loop_
_entity_poly.entity_id
_entity_poly.type
_entity_poly.pdbx_seq_one_letter_code
_entity_poly.pdbx_strand_id
1 'polypeptide(L)'
;MGQIPSVAQTSELMIIGWLIELLNAAYCIWDDIEDGSSTRRGQPCWYTRPDVGMMAINDACYLESAVYHILKKHFREHPAYIDLVELFLEVGLRTKLGQAYDLLASSRHFKLHQFGLDKYEFMATHKTAYYTTYLPLASSLFYLQLATPKNLEEVRKIAMLMGLYFQAQDDFLDVFGNPAITGKVGTDIQKNKYTWLVAEALRRCSEGQRQVLDMSYGRDDEEHASKVKEIFKQLDMVEEYENWEKKMVVSIKSAIDGIDESAGLKKEVFTTLLSKILSDPRKQLPQC
;
A
#
# COMPACT_ATOMS: atom_id res chain seq x y z
N MET A 1 -14.05 4.49 -28.52
CA MET A 1 -15.11 3.50 -28.20
C MET A 1 -14.44 2.28 -27.61
N GLY A 2 -15.02 1.69 -26.56
CA GLY A 2 -14.48 0.51 -25.86
C GLY A 2 -14.43 -0.71 -26.77
N GLN A 3 -13.34 -0.84 -27.53
CA GLN A 3 -13.02 -2.07 -28.23
C GLN A 3 -12.52 -3.09 -27.21
N ILE A 4 -13.07 -4.29 -27.28
CA ILE A 4 -12.50 -5.45 -26.60
C ILE A 4 -11.05 -5.57 -27.11
N PRO A 5 -10.05 -5.62 -26.21
CA PRO A 5 -8.66 -5.79 -26.64
C PRO A 5 -8.53 -7.03 -27.52
N SER A 6 -7.72 -6.93 -28.58
CA SER A 6 -7.33 -8.11 -29.35
C SER A 6 -6.63 -9.14 -28.45
N VAL A 7 -6.58 -10.41 -28.87
CA VAL A 7 -5.89 -11.47 -28.12
C VAL A 7 -4.43 -11.10 -27.81
N ALA A 8 -3.74 -10.47 -28.76
CA ALA A 8 -2.39 -9.96 -28.56
C ALA A 8 -2.34 -8.88 -27.48
N GLN A 9 -3.24 -7.90 -27.53
CA GLN A 9 -3.32 -6.84 -26.52
C GLN A 9 -3.68 -7.36 -25.14
N THR A 10 -4.60 -8.33 -25.04
CA THR A 10 -4.91 -9.00 -23.79
C THR A 10 -3.68 -9.70 -23.22
N SER A 11 -2.91 -10.41 -24.06
CA SER A 11 -1.68 -11.07 -23.65
C SER A 11 -0.64 -10.09 -23.13
N GLU A 12 -0.45 -8.97 -23.81
CA GLU A 12 0.50 -7.93 -23.42
C GLU A 12 0.08 -7.21 -22.12
N LEU A 13 -1.20 -6.87 -21.97
CA LEU A 13 -1.72 -6.30 -20.73
C LEU A 13 -1.59 -7.28 -19.54
N MET A 14 -1.76 -8.59 -19.77
CA MET A 14 -1.49 -9.60 -18.73
C MET A 14 -0.01 -9.63 -18.35
N ILE A 15 0.91 -9.45 -19.30
CA ILE A 15 2.34 -9.35 -18.99
C ILE A 15 2.59 -8.13 -18.11
N ILE A 16 2.04 -6.96 -18.43
CA ILE A 16 2.16 -5.75 -17.58
C ILE A 16 1.64 -6.04 -16.16
N GLY A 17 0.50 -6.74 -16.03
CA GLY A 17 0.00 -7.18 -14.73
C GLY A 17 1.00 -8.04 -13.95
N TRP A 18 1.64 -9.02 -14.61
CA TRP A 18 2.69 -9.83 -13.99
C TRP A 18 3.94 -9.03 -13.61
N LEU A 19 4.32 -8.01 -14.37
CA LEU A 19 5.42 -7.11 -14.01
C LEU A 19 5.14 -6.37 -12.69
N ILE A 20 3.90 -5.94 -12.49
CA ILE A 20 3.46 -5.30 -11.24
C ILE A 20 3.51 -6.30 -10.08
N GLU A 21 3.07 -7.55 -10.30
CA GLU A 21 3.15 -8.60 -9.27
C GLU A 21 4.58 -9.01 -8.92
N LEU A 22 5.51 -9.02 -9.88
CA LEU A 22 6.94 -9.24 -9.61
C LEU A 22 7.52 -8.12 -8.76
N LEU A 23 7.16 -6.87 -9.05
CA LEU A 23 7.58 -5.71 -8.27
C LEU A 23 7.00 -5.76 -6.85
N ASN A 24 5.71 -6.09 -6.72
CA ASN A 24 5.04 -6.32 -5.44
C ASN A 24 5.72 -7.44 -4.64
N ALA A 25 6.12 -8.54 -5.28
CA ALA A 25 6.84 -9.63 -4.63
C ALA A 25 8.23 -9.20 -4.13
N ALA A 26 8.98 -8.42 -4.92
CA ALA A 26 10.26 -7.85 -4.48
C ALA A 26 10.08 -6.97 -3.23
N TYR A 27 9.09 -6.08 -3.24
CA TYR A 27 8.79 -5.22 -2.09
C TYR A 27 8.35 -5.99 -0.87
N CYS A 28 7.50 -7.02 -1.01
CA CYS A 28 7.12 -7.86 0.11
C CYS A 28 8.33 -8.55 0.76
N ILE A 29 9.31 -9.01 -0.03
CA ILE A 29 10.51 -9.66 0.50
C ILE A 29 11.39 -8.67 1.27
N TRP A 30 11.65 -7.49 0.71
CA TRP A 30 12.42 -6.46 1.43
C TRP A 30 11.71 -5.98 2.68
N ASP A 31 10.41 -5.68 2.60
CA ASP A 31 9.56 -5.26 3.72
C ASP A 31 9.54 -6.31 4.85
N ASP A 32 9.40 -7.60 4.51
CA ASP A 32 9.46 -8.69 5.50
C ASP A 32 10.79 -8.72 6.27
N ILE A 33 11.92 -8.49 5.59
CA ILE A 33 13.25 -8.45 6.19
C ILE A 33 13.40 -7.21 7.09
N GLU A 34 13.03 -6.04 6.56
CA GLU A 34 13.14 -4.75 7.25
C GLU A 34 12.27 -4.70 8.53
N ASP A 35 11.12 -5.36 8.49
CA ASP A 35 10.16 -5.39 9.59
C ASP A 35 10.43 -6.54 10.58
N GLY A 36 11.24 -7.52 10.17
CA GLY A 36 11.45 -8.74 10.94
C GLY A 36 10.18 -9.59 11.03
N SER A 37 9.37 -9.60 9.96
CA SER A 37 8.11 -10.33 9.86
C SER A 37 8.35 -11.84 9.87
N SER A 38 7.42 -12.60 10.46
CA SER A 38 7.54 -14.07 10.56
C SER A 38 6.75 -14.81 9.48
N THR A 39 5.57 -14.30 9.12
CA THR A 39 4.64 -14.91 8.16
C THR A 39 4.12 -13.91 7.14
N ARG A 40 3.91 -14.39 5.91
CA ARG A 40 3.33 -13.65 4.78
C ARG A 40 2.44 -14.60 3.99
N ARG A 41 1.19 -14.20 3.73
CA ARG A 41 0.19 -15.00 2.98
C ARG A 41 0.01 -16.41 3.57
N GLY A 42 0.02 -16.52 4.90
CA GLY A 42 -0.18 -17.79 5.62
C GLY A 42 1.00 -18.77 5.55
N GLN A 43 2.17 -18.33 5.08
CA GLN A 43 3.40 -19.12 5.01
C GLN A 43 4.55 -18.37 5.69
N PRO A 44 5.67 -19.04 6.06
CA PRO A 44 6.86 -18.34 6.51
C PRO A 44 7.34 -17.31 5.47
N CYS A 45 7.77 -16.12 5.93
CA CYS A 45 8.39 -15.13 5.06
C CYS A 45 9.58 -15.72 4.28
N TRP A 46 9.85 -15.22 3.08
CA TRP A 46 10.87 -15.81 2.20
C TRP A 46 12.25 -15.93 2.89
N TYR A 47 12.65 -14.89 3.61
CA TYR A 47 13.95 -14.84 4.31
C TYR A 47 14.04 -15.73 5.56
N THR A 48 12.89 -16.18 6.13
CA THR A 48 12.88 -17.03 7.33
C THR A 48 12.99 -18.51 6.99
N ARG A 49 12.95 -18.86 5.71
CA ARG A 49 13.14 -20.24 5.27
C ARG A 49 14.58 -20.71 5.51
N PRO A 50 14.79 -21.93 6.04
CA PRO A 50 16.13 -22.44 6.37
C PRO A 50 17.09 -22.52 5.19
N ASP A 51 16.58 -22.72 3.98
CA ASP A 51 17.33 -22.84 2.73
C ASP A 51 17.58 -21.50 2.01
N VAL A 52 17.02 -20.39 2.51
CA VAL A 52 17.09 -19.07 1.88
C VAL A 52 17.88 -18.08 2.73
N GLY A 53 17.44 -17.80 3.96
CA GLY A 53 18.06 -16.79 4.82
C GLY A 53 18.17 -15.41 4.14
N MET A 54 19.29 -14.71 4.36
CA MET A 54 19.52 -13.37 3.80
C MET A 54 19.82 -13.34 2.29
N MET A 55 19.92 -14.50 1.61
CA MET A 55 19.96 -14.52 0.14
C MET A 55 18.70 -13.88 -0.46
N ALA A 56 17.60 -13.86 0.30
CA ALA A 56 16.37 -13.15 0.00
C ALA A 56 16.57 -11.68 -0.43
N ILE A 57 17.59 -10.98 0.10
CA ILE A 57 17.92 -9.61 -0.33
C ILE A 57 18.23 -9.57 -1.83
N ASN A 58 19.06 -10.52 -2.29
CA ASN A 58 19.43 -10.63 -3.69
C ASN A 58 18.27 -11.17 -4.54
N ASP A 59 17.45 -12.07 -3.99
CA ASP A 59 16.28 -12.59 -4.70
C ASP A 59 15.27 -11.47 -5.03
N ALA A 60 15.05 -10.54 -4.11
CA ALA A 60 14.23 -9.36 -4.36
C ALA A 60 14.85 -8.42 -5.43
N CYS A 61 16.17 -8.19 -5.39
CA CYS A 61 16.88 -7.48 -6.46
C CYS A 61 16.71 -8.15 -7.83
N TYR A 62 16.73 -9.49 -7.85
CA TYR A 62 16.53 -10.27 -9.06
C TYR A 62 15.11 -10.10 -9.60
N LEU A 63 14.08 -10.15 -8.75
CA LEU A 63 12.68 -9.93 -9.15
C LEU A 63 12.47 -8.52 -9.73
N GLU A 64 13.03 -7.48 -9.08
CA GLU A 64 12.97 -6.11 -9.61
C GLU A 64 13.70 -6.00 -10.96
N SER A 65 14.89 -6.60 -11.09
CA SER A 65 15.64 -6.59 -12.36
C SER A 65 14.92 -7.35 -13.48
N ALA A 66 14.24 -8.45 -13.15
CA ALA A 66 13.47 -9.24 -14.09
C ALA A 66 12.33 -8.43 -14.72
N VAL A 67 11.75 -7.47 -14.01
CA VAL A 67 10.72 -6.56 -14.54
C VAL A 67 11.22 -5.87 -15.81
N TYR A 68 12.39 -5.23 -15.75
CA TYR A 68 12.95 -4.49 -16.89
C TYR A 68 13.42 -5.41 -18.01
N HIS A 69 13.90 -6.61 -17.69
CA HIS A 69 14.24 -7.61 -18.69
C HIS A 69 13.02 -8.05 -19.49
N ILE A 70 11.92 -8.38 -18.81
CA ILE A 70 10.66 -8.82 -19.43
C ILE A 70 10.02 -7.64 -20.18
N LEU A 71 10.01 -6.44 -19.59
CA LEU A 71 9.49 -5.24 -20.25
C LEU A 71 10.21 -4.98 -21.58
N LYS A 72 11.55 -5.02 -21.60
CA LYS A 72 12.34 -4.90 -22.84
C LYS A 72 12.03 -6.01 -23.83
N LYS A 73 11.92 -7.25 -23.37
CA LYS A 73 11.69 -8.42 -24.25
C LYS A 73 10.37 -8.29 -25.01
N HIS A 74 9.31 -7.83 -24.34
CA HIS A 74 7.96 -7.82 -24.91
C HIS A 74 7.56 -6.47 -25.51
N PHE A 75 8.10 -5.36 -25.03
CA PHE A 75 7.60 -4.03 -25.37
C PHE A 75 8.61 -3.13 -26.08
N ARG A 76 9.87 -3.54 -26.33
CA ARG A 76 10.89 -2.64 -26.94
C ARG A 76 10.48 -1.97 -28.27
N GLU A 77 9.58 -2.58 -29.02
CA GLU A 77 9.05 -2.07 -30.29
C GLU A 77 7.70 -1.36 -30.13
N HIS A 78 7.08 -1.45 -28.94
CA HIS A 78 5.84 -0.77 -28.62
C HIS A 78 6.09 0.74 -28.47
N PRO A 79 5.23 1.63 -29.02
CA PRO A 79 5.42 3.08 -28.95
C PRO A 79 5.60 3.63 -27.52
N ALA A 80 4.88 3.04 -26.55
CA ALA A 80 4.93 3.43 -25.14
C ALA A 80 6.07 2.76 -24.33
N TYR A 81 7.04 2.10 -24.97
CA TYR A 81 8.11 1.37 -24.25
C TYR A 81 8.85 2.25 -23.24
N ILE A 82 9.31 3.43 -23.68
CA ILE A 82 10.07 4.35 -22.85
C ILE A 82 9.19 4.87 -21.71
N ASP A 83 7.95 5.27 -22.01
CA ASP A 83 7.02 5.74 -20.98
C ASP A 83 6.74 4.67 -19.92
N LEU A 84 6.61 3.41 -20.32
CA LEU A 84 6.45 2.30 -19.38
C LEU A 84 7.71 2.11 -18.53
N VAL A 85 8.91 2.13 -19.13
CA VAL A 85 10.17 2.05 -18.37
C VAL A 85 10.26 3.17 -17.34
N GLU A 86 9.99 4.41 -17.75
CA GLU A 86 10.03 5.59 -16.89
C GLU A 86 8.98 5.52 -15.77
N LEU A 87 7.75 5.07 -16.08
CA LEU A 87 6.70 4.88 -15.09
C LEU A 87 7.11 3.87 -14.00
N PHE A 88 7.65 2.71 -14.39
CA PHE A 88 8.10 1.70 -13.42
C PHE A 88 9.28 2.21 -12.57
N LEU A 89 10.21 2.95 -13.17
CA LEU A 89 11.34 3.58 -12.45
C LEU A 89 10.85 4.68 -11.48
N GLU A 90 9.96 5.58 -11.91
CA GLU A 90 9.45 6.65 -11.07
C GLU A 90 8.67 6.08 -9.88
N VAL A 91 7.73 5.15 -10.15
CA VAL A 91 6.97 4.49 -9.09
C VAL A 91 7.92 3.74 -8.15
N GLY A 92 8.94 3.06 -8.69
CA GLY A 92 9.93 2.39 -7.87
C GLY A 92 10.73 3.31 -6.97
N LEU A 93 11.07 4.51 -7.43
CA LEU A 93 11.70 5.55 -6.62
C LEU A 93 10.75 6.08 -5.54
N ARG A 94 9.49 6.36 -5.89
CA ARG A 94 8.45 6.83 -4.97
C ARG A 94 8.22 5.82 -3.83
N THR A 95 8.10 4.54 -4.16
CA THR A 95 7.92 3.47 -3.16
C THR A 95 9.10 3.40 -2.21
N LYS A 96 10.34 3.43 -2.71
CA LYS A 96 11.54 3.44 -1.87
C LYS A 96 11.64 4.69 -1.00
N LEU A 97 11.20 5.85 -1.50
CA LEU A 97 11.14 7.09 -0.70
C LEU A 97 10.12 6.97 0.44
N GLY A 98 8.95 6.40 0.19
CA GLY A 98 7.95 6.13 1.21
C GLY A 98 8.45 5.12 2.24
N GLN A 99 9.10 4.03 1.79
CA GLN A 99 9.71 3.03 2.66
C GLN A 99 10.80 3.65 3.53
N ALA A 100 11.68 4.48 2.98
CA ALA A 100 12.69 5.19 3.75
C ALA A 100 12.06 6.07 4.85
N TYR A 101 10.91 6.72 4.56
CA TYR A 101 10.20 7.51 5.55
C TYR A 101 9.61 6.67 6.69
N ASP A 102 9.03 5.51 6.36
CA ASP A 102 8.53 4.54 7.34
C ASP A 102 9.68 4.00 8.22
N LEU A 103 10.82 3.64 7.63
CA LEU A 103 11.99 3.14 8.35
C LEU A 103 12.64 4.19 9.26
N LEU A 104 12.63 5.48 8.87
CA LEU A 104 13.08 6.57 9.75
C LEU A 104 12.20 6.69 11.01
N ALA A 105 10.90 6.38 10.88
CA ALA A 105 10.01 6.27 12.02
C ALA A 105 10.37 5.05 12.88
N SER A 106 10.47 3.86 12.29
CA SER A 106 10.86 2.63 13.00
C SER A 106 12.20 2.74 13.73
N SER A 107 13.17 3.43 13.12
CA SER A 107 14.52 3.67 13.67
C SER A 107 14.56 4.77 14.75
N ARG A 108 13.40 5.31 15.16
CA ARG A 108 13.26 6.36 16.19
C ARG A 108 14.01 7.66 15.90
N HIS A 109 14.37 7.89 14.64
CA HIS A 109 14.82 9.21 14.16
C HIS A 109 13.68 10.22 14.22
N PHE A 110 12.44 9.76 13.98
CA PHE A 110 11.24 10.48 14.38
C PHE A 110 10.78 10.06 15.77
N LYS A 111 10.41 11.04 16.60
CA LYS A 111 9.73 10.84 17.87
C LYS A 111 8.22 10.85 17.65
N LEU A 112 7.45 10.20 18.54
CA LEU A 112 5.98 10.15 18.43
C LEU A 112 5.34 11.54 18.27
N HIS A 113 5.85 12.58 18.93
CA HIS A 113 5.29 13.93 18.77
C HIS A 113 5.42 14.50 17.35
N GLN A 114 6.28 13.92 16.52
CA GLN A 114 6.44 14.30 15.11
C GLN A 114 5.49 13.50 14.21
N PHE A 115 4.73 12.57 14.77
CA PHE A 115 3.74 11.78 14.07
C PHE A 115 2.46 12.61 13.90
N GLY A 116 1.93 12.67 12.69
CA GLY A 116 0.79 13.49 12.31
C GLY A 116 0.28 13.10 10.92
N LEU A 117 -0.99 13.39 10.66
CA LEU A 117 -1.69 12.89 9.48
C LEU A 117 -1.05 13.33 8.16
N ASP A 118 -0.61 14.58 8.00
CA ASP A 118 -0.01 15.06 6.74
C ASP A 118 1.24 14.26 6.33
N LYS A 119 2.04 13.87 7.33
CA LYS A 119 3.27 13.09 7.13
C LYS A 119 2.96 11.61 6.93
N TYR A 120 1.96 11.08 7.63
CA TYR A 120 1.41 9.75 7.35
C TYR A 120 0.88 9.68 5.91
N GLU A 121 0.11 10.67 5.46
CA GLU A 121 -0.40 10.74 4.09
C GLU A 121 0.73 10.77 3.07
N PHE A 122 1.80 11.55 3.31
CA PHE A 122 2.99 11.53 2.48
C PHE A 122 3.60 10.12 2.40
N MET A 123 3.83 9.48 3.56
CA MET A 123 4.39 8.14 3.65
C MET A 123 3.52 7.12 2.91
N ALA A 124 2.25 7.00 3.27
CA ALA A 124 1.31 6.03 2.71
C ALA A 124 1.09 6.23 1.20
N THR A 125 1.05 7.49 0.75
CA THR A 125 1.01 7.82 -0.67
C THR A 125 2.22 7.27 -1.42
N HIS A 126 3.42 7.52 -0.90
CA HIS A 126 4.67 7.13 -1.55
C HIS A 126 4.94 5.63 -1.44
N LYS A 127 4.84 5.06 -0.23
CA LYS A 127 5.07 3.65 0.08
C LYS A 127 4.09 2.77 -0.67
N THR A 128 2.82 3.15 -0.75
CA THR A 128 1.74 2.24 -1.14
C THR A 128 0.92 2.71 -2.34
N ALA A 129 0.43 3.95 -2.34
CA ALA A 129 -0.51 4.37 -3.39
C ALA A 129 0.10 4.34 -4.81
N TYR A 130 1.35 4.77 -4.98
CA TYR A 130 1.95 4.80 -6.32
C TYR A 130 2.05 3.42 -6.98
N TYR A 131 2.50 2.38 -6.27
CA TYR A 131 2.68 1.07 -6.88
C TYR A 131 1.42 0.20 -6.83
N THR A 132 0.58 0.36 -5.80
CA THR A 132 -0.62 -0.46 -5.61
C THR A 132 -1.78 -0.03 -6.49
N THR A 133 -2.00 1.28 -6.66
CA THR A 133 -3.19 1.80 -7.36
C THR A 133 -2.85 2.61 -8.59
N TYR A 134 -1.82 3.48 -8.54
CA TYR A 134 -1.48 4.34 -9.68
C TYR A 134 -0.79 3.57 -10.81
N LEU A 135 0.23 2.76 -10.51
CA LEU A 135 0.99 2.00 -11.51
C LEU A 135 0.12 1.07 -12.37
N PRO A 136 -0.81 0.25 -11.82
CA PRO A 136 -1.72 -0.56 -12.64
C PRO A 136 -2.59 0.27 -13.58
N LEU A 137 -3.12 1.40 -13.11
CA LEU A 137 -3.99 2.26 -13.91
C LEU A 137 -3.19 3.01 -14.98
N ALA A 138 -2.11 3.68 -14.60
CA ALA A 138 -1.28 4.46 -15.51
C ALA A 138 -0.61 3.59 -16.59
N SER A 139 -0.08 2.42 -16.23
CA SER A 139 0.56 1.52 -17.20
C SER A 139 -0.41 1.07 -18.30
N SER A 140 -1.69 0.82 -17.96
CA SER A 140 -2.72 0.52 -18.94
C SER A 140 -3.01 1.69 -19.88
N LEU A 141 -2.96 2.92 -19.39
CA LEU A 141 -3.16 4.12 -20.22
C LEU A 141 -1.99 4.38 -21.15
N PHE A 142 -0.75 4.18 -20.70
CA PHE A 142 0.41 4.28 -21.58
C PHE A 142 0.35 3.23 -22.67
N TYR A 143 0.07 1.98 -22.32
CA TYR A 143 -0.09 0.90 -23.28
C TYR A 143 -1.17 1.19 -24.33
N LEU A 144 -2.34 1.68 -23.90
CA LEU A 144 -3.46 2.01 -24.79
C LEU A 144 -3.30 3.37 -25.51
N GLN A 145 -2.19 4.08 -25.31
CA GLN A 145 -1.96 5.44 -25.85
C GLN A 145 -3.03 6.45 -25.43
N LEU A 146 -3.52 6.32 -24.18
CA LEU A 146 -4.51 7.18 -23.54
C LEU A 146 -3.91 8.04 -22.40
N ALA A 147 -2.60 7.98 -22.17
CA ALA A 147 -1.88 8.68 -21.11
C ALA A 147 -1.69 10.18 -21.39
N THR A 148 -2.77 10.91 -21.62
CA THR A 148 -2.72 12.38 -21.71
C THR A 148 -2.46 13.00 -20.33
N PRO A 149 -1.87 14.21 -20.22
CA PRO A 149 -1.67 14.88 -18.93
C PRO A 149 -2.97 15.00 -18.10
N LYS A 150 -4.10 15.25 -18.76
CA LYS A 150 -5.42 15.28 -18.13
C LYS A 150 -5.79 13.91 -17.54
N ASN A 151 -5.66 12.84 -18.32
CA ASN A 151 -6.02 11.50 -17.87
C ASN A 151 -5.12 11.02 -16.72
N LEU A 152 -3.82 11.26 -16.82
CA LEU A 152 -2.86 10.89 -15.78
C LEU A 152 -3.13 11.64 -14.47
N GLU A 153 -3.49 12.92 -14.53
CA GLU A 153 -3.82 13.70 -13.33
C GLU A 153 -5.11 13.21 -12.66
N GLU A 154 -6.15 12.90 -13.44
CA GLU A 154 -7.39 12.33 -12.89
C GLU A 154 -7.16 10.94 -12.26
N VAL A 155 -6.38 10.09 -12.93
CA VAL A 155 -5.98 8.77 -12.39
C VAL A 155 -5.18 8.94 -11.11
N ARG A 156 -4.22 9.86 -11.08
CA ARG A 156 -3.39 10.13 -9.91
C ARG A 156 -4.27 10.51 -8.71
N LYS A 157 -5.16 11.49 -8.85
CA LYS A 157 -6.07 11.93 -7.77
C LYS A 157 -6.84 10.76 -7.15
N ILE A 158 -7.46 9.94 -7.98
CA ILE A 158 -8.28 8.82 -7.52
C ILE A 158 -7.40 7.70 -6.92
N ALA A 159 -6.29 7.38 -7.58
CA ALA A 159 -5.34 6.38 -7.12
C ALA A 159 -4.75 6.73 -5.74
N MET A 160 -4.42 8.01 -5.50
CA MET A 160 -3.91 8.44 -4.19
C MET A 160 -4.95 8.22 -3.09
N LEU A 161 -6.22 8.57 -3.31
CA LEU A 161 -7.28 8.33 -2.33
C LEU A 161 -7.47 6.83 -2.05
N MET A 162 -7.52 6.01 -3.11
CA MET A 162 -7.64 4.55 -2.96
C MET A 162 -6.42 3.94 -2.25
N GLY A 163 -5.22 4.43 -2.53
CA GLY A 163 -4.00 3.95 -1.92
C GLY A 163 -3.86 4.34 -0.45
N LEU A 164 -4.25 5.57 -0.09
CA LEU A 164 -4.35 5.99 1.30
C LEU A 164 -5.36 5.15 2.08
N TYR A 165 -6.51 4.88 1.46
CA TYR A 165 -7.50 3.96 2.01
C TYR A 165 -6.93 2.56 2.24
N PHE A 166 -6.27 2.01 1.22
CA PHE A 166 -5.67 0.68 1.28
C PHE A 166 -4.60 0.57 2.37
N GLN A 167 -3.74 1.58 2.53
CA GLN A 167 -2.72 1.57 3.58
C GLN A 167 -3.33 1.68 4.98
N ALA A 168 -4.28 2.60 5.19
CA ALA A 168 -4.92 2.74 6.50
C ALA A 168 -5.69 1.47 6.90
N GLN A 169 -6.24 0.75 5.91
CA GLN A 169 -6.84 -0.55 6.12
C GLN A 169 -5.80 -1.59 6.54
N ASP A 170 -4.62 -1.64 5.91
CA ASP A 170 -3.55 -2.56 6.31
C ASP A 170 -3.09 -2.29 7.75
N ASP A 171 -2.87 -1.01 8.09
CA ASP A 171 -2.52 -0.57 9.44
C ASP A 171 -3.58 -0.96 10.48
N PHE A 172 -4.86 -0.79 10.14
CA PHE A 172 -5.98 -1.17 11.00
C PHE A 172 -6.03 -2.68 11.22
N LEU A 173 -5.86 -3.46 10.15
CA LEU A 173 -5.86 -4.93 10.19
C LEU A 173 -4.62 -5.50 10.87
N ASP A 174 -3.49 -4.78 10.89
CA ASP A 174 -2.30 -5.19 11.64
C ASP A 174 -2.59 -5.25 13.15
N VAL A 175 -3.38 -4.30 13.66
CA VAL A 175 -3.70 -4.24 15.10
C VAL A 175 -4.98 -4.99 15.48
N PHE A 176 -6.04 -4.87 14.67
CA PHE A 176 -7.38 -5.38 15.00
C PHE A 176 -7.84 -6.56 14.13
N GLY A 177 -7.09 -6.90 13.09
CA GLY A 177 -7.41 -8.02 12.21
C GLY A 177 -7.13 -9.38 12.86
N ASN A 178 -7.82 -10.41 12.38
CA ASN A 178 -7.56 -11.79 12.80
C ASN A 178 -6.36 -12.36 12.02
N PRO A 179 -5.24 -12.74 12.67
CA PRO A 179 -4.05 -13.29 11.99
C PRO A 179 -4.33 -14.51 11.11
N ALA A 180 -5.34 -15.32 11.46
CA ALA A 180 -5.73 -16.49 10.66
C ALA A 180 -6.35 -16.11 9.30
N ILE A 181 -6.92 -14.90 9.20
CA ILE A 181 -7.53 -14.37 7.98
C ILE A 181 -6.55 -13.44 7.24
N THR A 182 -5.85 -12.57 7.97
CA THR A 182 -4.85 -11.65 7.37
C THR A 182 -3.62 -12.39 6.86
N GLY A 183 -3.33 -13.57 7.42
CA GLY A 183 -2.19 -14.40 7.05
C GLY A 183 -0.83 -13.84 7.50
N LYS A 184 -0.84 -12.83 8.38
CA LYS A 184 0.32 -12.23 9.05
C LYS A 184 0.00 -11.92 10.51
N VAL A 185 1.00 -12.02 11.38
CA VAL A 185 0.92 -11.50 12.76
C VAL A 185 1.25 -10.02 12.74
N GLY A 186 0.45 -9.19 13.39
CA GLY A 186 0.69 -7.75 13.47
C GLY A 186 1.96 -7.41 14.25
N THR A 187 2.72 -6.46 13.73
CA THR A 187 4.02 -6.05 14.28
C THR A 187 4.17 -4.54 14.43
N ASP A 188 3.21 -3.75 13.96
CA ASP A 188 3.38 -2.31 13.77
C ASP A 188 3.69 -1.57 15.08
N ILE A 189 3.01 -1.93 16.15
CA ILE A 189 3.20 -1.32 17.47
C ILE A 189 4.62 -1.58 17.97
N GLN A 190 5.09 -2.82 17.90
CA GLN A 190 6.41 -3.24 18.39
C GLN A 190 7.52 -2.62 17.55
N LYS A 191 7.30 -2.47 16.23
CA LYS A 191 8.28 -1.94 15.26
C LYS A 191 8.26 -0.42 15.13
N ASN A 192 7.53 0.28 16.02
CA ASN A 192 7.43 1.73 16.03
C ASN A 192 7.00 2.31 14.67
N LYS A 193 6.09 1.59 13.98
CA LYS A 193 5.65 1.93 12.63
C LYS A 193 4.85 3.22 12.61
N TYR A 194 4.92 3.93 11.49
CA TYR A 194 4.17 5.17 11.34
C TYR A 194 2.78 4.87 10.78
N THR A 195 1.89 4.37 11.64
CA THR A 195 0.55 3.97 11.20
C THR A 195 -0.50 5.07 11.31
N TRP A 196 -1.58 4.93 10.56
CA TRP A 196 -2.79 5.75 10.68
C TRP A 196 -3.31 5.75 12.12
N LEU A 197 -3.33 4.58 12.77
CA LEU A 197 -3.84 4.40 14.13
C LEU A 197 -3.11 5.28 15.15
N VAL A 198 -1.78 5.26 15.15
CA VAL A 198 -1.01 6.07 16.11
C VAL A 198 -1.08 7.56 15.75
N ALA A 199 -1.07 7.91 14.47
CA ALA A 199 -1.18 9.29 14.02
C ALA A 199 -2.52 9.93 14.46
N GLU A 200 -3.62 9.19 14.33
CA GLU A 200 -4.94 9.66 14.74
C GLU A 200 -5.15 9.58 16.27
N ALA A 201 -4.63 8.56 16.94
CA ALA A 201 -4.67 8.46 18.40
C ALA A 201 -3.96 9.66 19.06
N LEU A 202 -2.81 10.09 18.53
CA LEU A 202 -2.05 11.24 19.03
C LEU A 202 -2.80 12.57 18.93
N ARG A 203 -3.75 12.69 18.00
CA ARG A 203 -4.62 13.86 17.85
C ARG A 203 -5.74 13.91 18.89
N ARG A 204 -6.12 12.75 19.43
CA ARG A 204 -7.31 12.55 20.27
C ARG A 204 -6.96 12.28 21.74
N CYS A 205 -5.75 11.81 22.03
CA CYS A 205 -5.35 11.38 23.37
C CYS A 205 -5.27 12.54 24.37
N SER A 206 -5.66 12.26 25.62
CA SER A 206 -5.34 13.11 26.76
C SER A 206 -3.85 13.06 27.11
N GLU A 207 -3.37 13.97 27.97
CA GLU A 207 -1.97 13.99 28.41
C GLU A 207 -1.54 12.68 29.09
N GLY A 208 -2.39 12.08 29.91
CA GLY A 208 -2.10 10.79 30.55
C GLY A 208 -1.99 9.64 29.55
N GLN A 209 -2.92 9.56 28.58
CA GLN A 209 -2.85 8.57 27.51
C GLN A 209 -1.63 8.78 26.62
N ARG A 210 -1.26 10.04 26.38
CA ARG A 210 -0.06 10.41 25.63
C ARG A 210 1.22 9.89 26.30
N GLN A 211 1.34 10.05 27.61
CA GLN A 211 2.49 9.53 28.37
C GLN A 211 2.60 8.00 28.23
N VAL A 212 1.48 7.28 28.26
CA VAL A 212 1.47 5.82 28.05
C VAL A 212 1.93 5.46 26.63
N LEU A 213 1.45 6.16 25.60
CA LEU A 213 1.88 5.95 24.21
C LEU A 213 3.39 6.21 24.05
N ASP A 214 3.90 7.31 24.59
CA ASP A 214 5.33 7.68 24.48
C ASP A 214 6.24 6.63 25.18
N MET A 215 5.78 6.00 26.27
CA MET A 215 6.54 4.95 26.97
C MET A 215 6.46 3.58 26.28
N SER A 216 5.30 3.26 25.69
CA SER A 216 4.94 1.90 25.28
C SER A 216 5.06 1.64 23.78
N TYR A 217 4.85 2.64 22.93
CA TYR A 217 4.91 2.45 21.48
C TYR A 217 6.35 2.16 21.00
N GLY A 218 6.51 1.18 20.12
CA GLY A 218 7.81 0.73 19.62
C GLY A 218 8.61 -0.14 20.58
N ARG A 219 8.00 -0.68 21.63
CA ARG A 219 8.63 -1.63 22.55
C ARG A 219 8.37 -3.06 22.06
N ASP A 220 9.42 -3.85 21.95
CA ASP A 220 9.39 -5.19 21.37
C ASP A 220 8.94 -6.24 22.41
N ASP A 221 7.79 -6.00 23.04
CA ASP A 221 7.17 -6.90 24.01
C ASP A 221 5.64 -6.73 24.06
N GLU A 222 4.94 -7.81 24.41
CA GLU A 222 3.46 -7.84 24.41
C GLU A 222 2.85 -7.00 25.55
N GLU A 223 3.58 -6.74 26.63
CA GLU A 223 3.07 -5.95 27.75
C GLU A 223 2.84 -4.50 27.31
N HIS A 224 3.83 -3.89 26.67
CA HIS A 224 3.71 -2.54 26.13
C HIS A 224 2.77 -2.49 24.93
N ALA A 225 2.79 -3.49 24.05
CA ALA A 225 1.84 -3.57 22.95
C ALA A 225 0.38 -3.62 23.45
N SER A 226 0.11 -4.36 24.52
CA SER A 226 -1.21 -4.42 25.16
C SER A 226 -1.63 -3.07 25.75
N LYS A 227 -0.71 -2.32 26.36
CA LYS A 227 -1.00 -0.95 26.85
C LYS A 227 -1.39 -0.02 25.70
N VAL A 228 -0.70 -0.08 24.57
CA VAL A 228 -1.06 0.70 23.36
C VAL A 228 -2.44 0.31 22.84
N LYS A 229 -2.73 -0.99 22.71
CA LYS A 229 -4.05 -1.48 22.28
C LYS A 229 -5.17 -1.02 23.20
N GLU A 230 -4.94 -0.98 24.51
CA GLU A 230 -5.89 -0.46 25.49
C GLU A 230 -6.12 1.04 25.32
N ILE A 231 -5.08 1.84 25.03
CA ILE A 231 -5.27 3.26 24.66
C ILE A 231 -6.11 3.39 23.39
N PHE A 232 -5.83 2.60 22.35
CA PHE A 232 -6.64 2.63 21.13
C PHE A 232 -8.11 2.26 21.39
N LYS A 233 -8.36 1.32 22.30
CA LYS A 233 -9.71 0.97 22.74
C LYS A 233 -10.40 2.12 23.48
N GLN A 234 -9.71 2.76 24.43
CA GLN A 234 -10.25 3.91 25.18
C GLN A 234 -10.54 5.14 24.30
N LEU A 235 -9.87 5.24 23.16
CA LEU A 235 -10.09 6.27 22.16
C LEU A 235 -11.13 5.85 21.12
N ASP A 236 -11.77 4.68 21.23
CA ASP A 236 -12.74 4.19 20.25
C ASP A 236 -12.17 4.19 18.81
N MET A 237 -10.90 3.79 18.66
CA MET A 237 -10.20 3.86 17.36
C MET A 237 -10.83 2.99 16.26
N VAL A 238 -11.59 1.95 16.64
CA VAL A 238 -12.38 1.15 15.70
C VAL A 238 -13.51 1.98 15.10
N GLU A 239 -14.28 2.67 15.93
CA GLU A 239 -15.37 3.54 15.45
C GLU A 239 -14.82 4.73 14.64
N GLU A 240 -13.69 5.31 15.08
CA GLU A 240 -13.03 6.36 14.32
C GLU A 240 -12.58 5.88 12.93
N TYR A 241 -11.98 4.69 12.84
CA TYR A 241 -11.61 4.10 11.55
C TYR A 241 -12.84 3.88 10.65
N GLU A 242 -13.93 3.32 11.18
CA GLU A 242 -15.16 3.12 10.41
C GLU A 242 -15.76 4.44 9.91
N ASN A 243 -15.73 5.49 10.74
CA ASN A 243 -16.21 6.82 10.38
C ASN A 243 -15.31 7.48 9.33
N TRP A 244 -13.99 7.34 9.46
CA TRP A 244 -13.02 7.80 8.47
C TRP A 244 -13.17 7.05 7.14
N GLU A 245 -13.32 5.73 7.17
CA GLU A 245 -13.53 4.88 6.00
C GLU A 245 -14.77 5.30 5.23
N LYS A 246 -15.90 5.53 5.91
CA LYS A 246 -17.14 6.02 5.27
C LYS A 246 -16.91 7.33 4.52
N LYS A 247 -16.20 8.28 5.13
CA LYS A 247 -15.86 9.57 4.50
C LYS A 247 -14.93 9.37 3.31
N MET A 248 -13.88 8.56 3.46
CA MET A 248 -12.91 8.26 2.41
C MET A 248 -13.58 7.61 1.19
N VAL A 249 -14.47 6.64 1.39
CA VAL A 249 -15.22 5.98 0.30
C VAL A 249 -16.12 6.97 -0.43
N VAL A 250 -16.77 7.89 0.30
CA VAL A 250 -17.57 8.97 -0.33
C VAL A 250 -16.68 9.87 -1.18
N SER A 251 -15.51 10.28 -0.69
CA SER A 251 -14.55 11.08 -1.45
C SER A 251 -14.07 10.36 -2.72
N ILE A 252 -13.72 9.07 -2.62
CA ILE A 252 -13.31 8.27 -3.78
C ILE A 252 -14.44 8.19 -4.80
N LYS A 253 -15.67 7.85 -4.37
CA LYS A 253 -16.83 7.77 -5.28
C LYS A 253 -17.12 9.09 -5.97
N SER A 254 -17.09 10.20 -5.22
CA SER A 254 -17.28 11.53 -5.80
C SER A 254 -16.20 11.88 -6.83
N ALA A 255 -14.95 11.49 -6.60
CA ALA A 255 -13.87 11.69 -7.58
C ALA A 255 -14.09 10.84 -8.84
N ILE A 256 -14.54 9.58 -8.70
CA ILE A 256 -14.90 8.71 -9.82
C ILE A 256 -16.08 9.30 -10.62
N ASP A 257 -17.12 9.78 -9.93
CA ASP A 257 -18.29 10.38 -10.56
C ASP A 257 -17.94 11.64 -11.36
N GLY A 258 -16.88 12.35 -10.97
CA GLY A 258 -16.32 13.50 -11.66
C GLY A 258 -15.53 13.18 -12.94
N ILE A 259 -15.20 11.91 -13.22
CA ILE A 259 -14.41 11.55 -14.41
C ILE A 259 -15.15 11.92 -15.69
N ASP A 260 -14.46 12.67 -16.55
CA ASP A 260 -14.84 12.90 -17.94
C ASP A 260 -14.43 11.72 -18.82
N GLU A 261 -15.40 10.89 -19.19
CA GLU A 261 -15.18 9.68 -20.01
C GLU A 261 -14.98 9.96 -21.50
N SER A 262 -15.12 11.22 -21.95
CA SER A 262 -14.89 11.61 -23.35
C SER A 262 -13.42 11.52 -23.75
N ALA A 263 -12.50 11.64 -22.77
CA ALA A 263 -11.05 11.54 -22.95
C ALA A 263 -10.52 10.09 -22.92
N GLY A 264 -11.41 9.09 -22.92
CA GLY A 264 -11.06 7.67 -22.98
C GLY A 264 -10.98 6.95 -21.63
N LEU A 265 -11.00 7.68 -20.51
CA LEU A 265 -11.18 7.09 -19.20
C LEU A 265 -12.56 6.44 -19.06
N LYS A 266 -12.63 5.40 -18.22
CA LYS A 266 -13.87 4.69 -17.93
C LYS A 266 -14.06 4.58 -16.42
N LYS A 267 -15.17 5.13 -15.92
CA LYS A 267 -15.53 5.08 -14.48
C LYS A 267 -15.55 3.66 -13.96
N GLU A 268 -16.02 2.73 -14.80
CA GLU A 268 -16.10 1.30 -14.51
C GLU A 268 -14.77 0.68 -14.06
N VAL A 269 -13.64 1.14 -14.61
CA VAL A 269 -12.31 0.62 -14.22
C VAL A 269 -12.03 0.96 -12.76
N PHE A 270 -12.33 2.20 -12.34
CA PHE A 270 -12.11 2.68 -10.98
C PHE A 270 -13.13 2.08 -10.01
N THR A 271 -14.41 1.99 -10.38
CA THR A 271 -15.42 1.34 -9.52
C THR A 271 -15.12 -0.14 -9.31
N THR A 272 -14.61 -0.83 -10.32
CA THR A 272 -14.18 -2.24 -10.20
C THR A 272 -13.00 -2.38 -9.24
N LEU A 273 -11.98 -1.51 -9.37
CA LEU A 273 -10.85 -1.52 -8.44
C LEU A 273 -11.30 -1.22 -7.00
N LEU A 274 -12.14 -0.20 -6.81
CA LEU A 274 -12.69 0.15 -5.50
C LEU A 274 -13.48 -1.01 -4.90
N SER A 275 -14.33 -1.68 -5.70
CA SER A 275 -15.12 -2.82 -5.26
C SER A 275 -14.24 -3.96 -4.74
N LYS A 276 -13.11 -4.25 -5.41
CA LYS A 276 -12.14 -5.24 -4.95
C LYS A 276 -11.48 -4.87 -3.62
N ILE A 277 -11.15 -3.59 -3.42
CA ILE A 277 -10.59 -3.12 -2.14
C ILE A 277 -11.63 -3.23 -1.02
N LEU A 278 -12.88 -2.81 -1.28
CA LEU A 278 -13.96 -2.85 -0.29
C LEU A 278 -14.41 -4.26 0.09
N SER A 279 -14.28 -5.22 -0.83
CA SER A 279 -14.63 -6.63 -0.64
C SER A 279 -13.49 -7.46 -0.07
N ASP A 280 -12.43 -6.83 0.46
CA ASP A 280 -11.32 -7.51 1.10
C ASP A 280 -11.82 -8.44 2.23
N PRO A 281 -11.65 -9.77 2.09
CA PRO A 281 -12.16 -10.73 3.06
C PRO A 281 -11.48 -10.61 4.43
N ARG A 282 -10.31 -9.95 4.50
CA ARG A 282 -9.57 -9.72 5.74
C ARG A 282 -10.28 -8.75 6.68
N LYS A 283 -11.23 -7.95 6.18
CA LYS A 283 -12.05 -7.01 6.97
C LYS A 283 -13.08 -7.68 7.88
N GLN A 284 -13.22 -9.01 7.86
CA GLN A 284 -14.08 -9.71 8.81
C GLN A 284 -13.51 -9.55 10.23
N LEU A 285 -13.97 -8.51 10.94
CA LEU A 285 -13.66 -8.31 12.34
C LEU A 285 -14.21 -9.50 13.14
N PRO A 286 -13.47 -10.03 14.13
CA PRO A 286 -14.05 -10.97 15.07
C PRO A 286 -15.26 -10.31 15.73
N GLN A 287 -16.41 -10.99 15.71
CA GLN A 287 -17.55 -10.57 16.51
C GLN A 287 -17.10 -10.62 17.98
N CYS A 288 -17.11 -9.46 18.65
CA CYS A 288 -16.92 -9.37 20.10
C CYS A 288 -17.87 -10.29 20.85
#